data_AF-A0A6F9AIE3-F1
#
_entry.id   AF-A0A6F9AIE3-F1
#
_cell.length_a   1.000
_cell.length_b   1.000
_cell.length_c   1.000
_cell.angle_alpha   90.00
_cell.angle_beta   90.00
_cell.angle_gamma   90.00
#
_symmetry.space_group_name_H-M   'P 1'
#
loop_
_entity.id
_entity.type
_entity.pdbx_description
1 polymer ?
#
loop_
_entity_poly.entity_id
_entity_poly.type
_entity_poly.pdbx_seq_one_letter_code
_entity_poly.pdbx_strand_id
1 'polypeptide(L)'
;MAYLQNADPALREYILKHSLPQIFQALLTGLCVSCPERPLHFLERKIVSIQENRDTVEIEWAWKRFIWNKRKEARELTLKMETAERHYIQRGRRVALCKWVEWVQVRKRRQNDAMKKIQRVWNAIHCKIVIAAWRYVVQDSKRTKEYFEVFQSLDVGDLLKCAEVCRTWKAITQTCSLWSRISFSVERDWITDSIVEQILQKYRPFVVHLNMRGCTSLQWPSFKCISEY
;
A
#
# COMPACT_ATOMS: atom_id res chain seq x y z
N MET A 1 -46.40 39.57 -45.26
CA MET A 1 -47.39 39.98 -46.29
C MET A 1 -47.34 41.49 -46.50
N ALA A 2 -46.21 42.04 -46.96
CA ALA A 2 -46.06 43.48 -47.23
C ALA A 2 -46.24 43.83 -48.73
N TYR A 3 -46.18 42.82 -49.62
CA TYR A 3 -46.17 43.01 -51.07
C TYR A 3 -47.55 43.26 -51.73
N LEU A 4 -48.65 43.10 -51.00
CA LEU A 4 -50.02 43.28 -51.53
C LEU A 4 -50.70 44.58 -51.04
N GLN A 5 -50.01 45.44 -50.30
CA GLN A 5 -50.60 46.68 -49.78
C GLN A 5 -50.85 47.73 -50.87
N ASN A 6 -50.10 47.69 -51.98
CA ASN A 6 -50.22 48.62 -53.10
C ASN A 6 -50.92 48.00 -54.34
N ALA A 7 -51.49 46.81 -54.21
CA ALA A 7 -52.16 46.12 -55.31
C ALA A 7 -53.64 46.53 -55.39
N ASP A 8 -54.18 46.56 -56.62
CA ASP A 8 -55.60 46.77 -56.89
C ASP A 8 -56.47 45.85 -56.00
N PRO A 9 -57.47 46.39 -55.28
CA PRO A 9 -58.36 45.60 -54.42
C PRO A 9 -58.94 44.35 -55.09
N ALA A 10 -59.31 44.43 -56.37
CA ALA A 10 -59.87 43.29 -57.11
C ALA A 10 -58.83 42.19 -57.34
N LEU A 11 -57.59 42.58 -57.65
CA LEU A 11 -56.48 41.65 -57.80
C LEU A 11 -56.11 41.00 -56.45
N ARG A 12 -56.12 41.79 -55.37
CA ARG A 12 -55.84 41.29 -54.03
C ARG A 12 -56.90 40.27 -53.58
N GLU A 13 -58.17 40.55 -53.85
CA GLU A 13 -59.27 39.62 -53.59
C GLU A 13 -59.11 38.33 -54.41
N TYR A 14 -58.78 38.43 -55.70
CA TYR A 14 -58.52 37.25 -56.54
C TYR A 14 -57.36 36.40 -56.02
N ILE A 15 -56.24 37.03 -55.67
CA ILE A 15 -55.05 36.35 -55.14
C ILE A 15 -55.36 35.60 -53.83
N LEU A 16 -56.16 36.21 -52.95
CA LEU A 16 -56.59 35.60 -51.70
C LEU A 16 -57.63 34.49 -51.93
N LYS A 17 -58.64 34.75 -52.77
CA LYS A 17 -59.70 33.80 -53.13
C LYS A 17 -59.14 32.51 -53.72
N HIS A 18 -58.10 32.63 -54.53
CA HIS A 18 -57.46 31.49 -55.20
C HIS A 18 -56.22 30.97 -54.49
N SER A 19 -55.89 31.48 -53.29
CA SER A 19 -54.74 31.05 -52.48
C SER A 19 -53.43 30.97 -53.28
N LEU A 20 -53.25 31.87 -54.25
CA LEU A 20 -52.11 31.85 -55.18
C LEU A 20 -50.76 31.88 -54.46
N PRO A 21 -50.54 32.71 -53.42
CA PRO A 21 -49.26 32.73 -52.71
C PRO A 21 -48.92 31.39 -52.06
N GLN A 22 -49.93 30.67 -51.55
CA GLN A 22 -49.76 29.35 -50.94
C GLN A 22 -49.43 28.30 -52.01
N ILE A 23 -50.05 28.37 -53.18
CA ILE A 23 -49.76 27.49 -54.32
C ILE A 23 -48.33 27.74 -54.83
N PHE A 24 -47.94 29.00 -55.05
CA PHE A 24 -46.58 29.35 -55.45
C PHE A 24 -45.55 28.91 -54.40
N GLN A 25 -45.82 29.15 -53.13
CA GLN A 25 -44.95 28.72 -52.04
C GLN A 25 -44.83 27.19 -52.00
N ALA A 26 -45.91 26.44 -52.19
CA ALA A 26 -45.90 24.97 -52.21
C ALA A 26 -45.10 24.43 -53.40
N LEU A 27 -45.29 25.02 -54.59
CA LEU A 27 -44.56 24.64 -55.79
C LEU A 27 -43.06 24.92 -55.67
N LEU A 28 -42.68 26.12 -55.21
CA LEU A 28 -41.28 26.50 -54.99
C LEU A 28 -40.62 25.63 -53.92
N THR A 29 -41.32 25.34 -52.83
CA THR A 29 -40.80 24.44 -51.78
C THR A 29 -40.64 23.02 -52.30
N GLY A 30 -41.60 22.51 -53.06
CA GLY A 30 -41.50 21.19 -53.72
C GLY A 30 -40.30 21.11 -54.66
N LEU A 31 -40.01 22.20 -55.37
CA LEU A 31 -38.85 22.33 -56.26
C LEU A 31 -37.52 22.30 -55.48
N CYS A 32 -37.42 23.11 -54.42
CA CYS A 32 -36.21 23.20 -53.59
C CYS A 32 -35.93 21.92 -52.78
N VAL A 33 -36.96 21.18 -52.39
CA VAL A 33 -36.81 19.95 -51.60
C VAL A 33 -36.55 18.74 -52.48
N SER A 34 -37.23 18.64 -53.62
CA SER A 34 -37.12 17.47 -54.50
C SER A 34 -35.93 17.57 -55.46
N CYS A 35 -35.38 18.78 -55.66
CA CYS A 35 -34.30 19.09 -56.61
C CYS A 35 -34.38 18.27 -57.92
N PRO A 36 -35.52 18.30 -58.62
CA PRO A 36 -35.71 17.46 -59.80
C PRO A 36 -34.78 17.91 -60.93
N GLU A 37 -34.24 16.95 -61.70
CA GLU A 37 -33.35 17.23 -62.84
C GLU A 37 -34.01 18.12 -63.91
N ARG A 38 -35.35 18.10 -64.01
CA ARG A 38 -36.15 18.96 -64.89
C ARG A 38 -37.20 19.73 -64.10
N PRO A 39 -36.86 20.92 -63.56
CA PRO A 39 -37.74 21.68 -62.68
C PRO A 39 -39.04 22.15 -63.35
N LEU A 40 -38.99 22.55 -64.62
CA LEU A 40 -40.15 23.04 -65.36
C LEU A 40 -41.21 21.95 -65.58
N HIS A 41 -40.78 20.75 -66.00
CA HIS A 41 -41.68 19.62 -66.19
C HIS A 41 -42.30 19.14 -64.86
N PHE A 42 -41.53 19.23 -63.76
CA PHE A 42 -42.05 18.96 -62.42
C PHE A 42 -43.15 19.96 -62.03
N LEU A 43 -42.92 21.26 -62.25
CA LEU A 43 -43.92 22.30 -61.98
C LEU A 43 -45.19 22.09 -62.80
N GLU A 44 -45.06 21.82 -64.10
CA GLU A 44 -46.18 21.61 -65.01
C GLU A 44 -47.07 20.46 -64.55
N ARG A 45 -46.48 19.27 -64.28
CA ARG A 45 -47.26 18.14 -63.76
C ARG A 45 -47.93 18.46 -62.43
N LYS A 46 -47.29 19.24 -61.56
CA LYS A 46 -47.86 19.59 -60.26
C LYS A 46 -48.99 20.62 -60.38
N ILE A 47 -48.87 21.59 -61.26
CA ILE A 47 -49.92 22.57 -61.55
C ILE A 47 -51.16 21.86 -62.11
N VAL A 48 -50.99 20.95 -63.07
CA VAL A 48 -52.10 20.14 -63.62
C VAL A 48 -52.77 19.33 -62.51
N SER A 49 -52.00 18.66 -61.64
CA SER A 49 -52.57 17.89 -60.54
C SER A 49 -53.35 18.73 -59.50
N ILE A 50 -52.97 20.00 -59.33
CA ILE A 50 -53.67 20.95 -58.43
C ILE A 50 -54.95 21.46 -59.08
N GLN A 51 -54.99 21.60 -60.40
CA GLN A 51 -56.18 22.03 -61.13
C GLN A 51 -57.28 20.96 -61.16
N GLU A 52 -56.90 19.69 -61.19
CA GLU A 52 -57.83 18.55 -61.21
C GLU A 52 -58.41 18.24 -59.82
N ASN A 53 -57.65 18.42 -58.75
CA ASN A 53 -58.11 18.23 -57.38
C ASN A 53 -58.52 19.58 -56.75
N ARG A 54 -59.77 20.01 -56.98
CA ARG A 54 -60.34 21.26 -56.41
C ARG A 54 -60.55 21.24 -54.89
N ASP A 55 -60.19 20.18 -54.17
CA ASP A 55 -60.18 20.16 -52.71
C ASP A 55 -58.82 20.63 -52.17
N THR A 56 -58.69 21.95 -52.05
CA THR A 56 -57.54 22.64 -51.45
C THR A 56 -57.23 22.18 -50.02
N VAL A 57 -58.24 21.65 -49.31
CA VAL A 57 -58.12 21.12 -47.95
C VAL A 57 -57.24 19.88 -47.90
N GLU A 58 -57.40 18.93 -48.83
CA GLU A 58 -56.62 17.68 -48.84
C GLU A 58 -55.13 17.95 -49.12
N ILE A 59 -54.86 18.89 -50.04
CA ILE A 59 -53.51 19.36 -50.35
C ILE A 59 -52.89 20.02 -49.10
N GLU A 60 -53.62 20.88 -48.39
CA GLU A 60 -53.14 21.51 -47.16
C GLU A 60 -52.81 20.49 -46.05
N TRP A 61 -53.66 19.47 -45.85
CA TRP A 61 -53.41 18.41 -44.87
C TRP A 61 -52.22 17.53 -45.26
N ALA A 62 -52.08 17.16 -46.52
CA ALA A 62 -50.93 16.42 -47.03
C ALA A 62 -49.62 17.18 -46.80
N TRP A 63 -49.61 18.49 -47.03
CA TRP A 63 -48.45 19.35 -46.77
C TRP A 63 -48.15 19.50 -45.28
N LYS A 64 -49.16 19.76 -44.45
CA LYS A 64 -49.00 19.81 -42.98
C LYS A 64 -48.41 18.50 -42.45
N ARG A 65 -48.88 17.35 -42.94
CA ARG A 65 -48.36 16.01 -42.60
C ARG A 65 -46.92 15.81 -43.05
N PHE A 66 -46.57 16.22 -44.27
CA PHE A 66 -45.21 16.14 -44.80
C PHE A 66 -44.23 17.01 -44.00
N ILE A 67 -44.57 18.28 -43.75
CA ILE A 67 -43.76 19.20 -42.95
C ILE A 67 -43.57 18.63 -41.53
N TRP A 68 -44.64 18.09 -40.94
CA TRP A 68 -44.58 17.45 -39.63
C TRP A 68 -43.64 16.24 -39.63
N ASN A 69 -43.73 15.36 -40.64
CA ASN A 69 -42.84 14.21 -40.80
C ASN A 69 -41.38 14.66 -40.95
N LYS A 70 -41.09 15.65 -41.81
CA LYS A 70 -39.72 16.16 -41.99
C LYS A 70 -39.15 16.80 -40.72
N ARG A 71 -39.97 17.55 -39.99
CA ARG A 71 -39.59 18.08 -38.67
C ARG A 71 -39.41 16.98 -37.62
N LYS A 72 -40.16 15.88 -37.73
CA LYS A 72 -39.99 14.71 -36.86
C LYS A 72 -38.68 13.98 -37.17
N GLU A 73 -38.40 13.69 -38.43
CA GLU A 73 -37.15 13.09 -38.91
C GLU A 73 -35.92 13.91 -38.49
N ALA A 74 -35.98 15.24 -38.66
CA ALA A 74 -34.90 16.13 -38.21
C ALA A 74 -34.67 16.06 -36.70
N ARG A 75 -35.75 16.05 -35.90
CA ARG A 75 -35.67 15.89 -34.43
C ARG A 75 -35.10 14.53 -34.02
N GLU A 76 -35.51 13.47 -34.70
CA GLU A 76 -34.99 12.12 -34.45
C GLU A 76 -33.50 12.02 -34.78
N LEU A 77 -33.06 12.64 -35.89
CA LEU A 77 -31.65 12.69 -36.25
C LEU A 77 -30.84 13.45 -35.20
N THR A 78 -31.28 14.64 -34.79
CA THR A 78 -30.61 15.42 -33.72
C THR A 78 -30.50 14.62 -32.43
N LEU A 79 -31.59 13.97 -32.00
CA LEU A 79 -31.58 13.15 -30.79
C LEU A 79 -30.60 11.96 -30.89
N LYS A 80 -30.52 11.31 -32.05
CA LYS A 80 -29.55 10.23 -32.30
C LYS A 80 -28.11 10.76 -32.24
N MET A 81 -27.84 11.93 -32.82
CA MET A 81 -26.53 12.57 -32.79
C MET A 81 -26.12 12.93 -31.35
N GLU A 82 -27.00 13.57 -30.58
CA GLU A 82 -26.75 13.90 -29.16
C GLU A 82 -26.52 12.65 -28.31
N THR A 83 -27.26 11.57 -28.59
CA THR A 83 -27.09 10.28 -27.89
C THR A 83 -25.74 9.64 -28.23
N ALA A 84 -25.33 9.67 -29.50
CA ALA A 84 -24.03 9.19 -29.94
C ALA A 84 -22.87 9.98 -29.30
N GLU A 85 -22.99 11.32 -29.24
CA GLU A 85 -22.02 12.19 -28.60
C GLU A 85 -21.88 11.89 -27.10
N ARG A 86 -23.01 11.81 -26.37
CA ARG A 86 -23.01 11.44 -24.95
C ARG A 86 -22.34 10.08 -24.71
N HIS A 87 -22.66 9.08 -25.54
CA HIS A 87 -22.05 7.77 -25.45
C HIS A 87 -20.54 7.82 -25.71
N TYR A 88 -20.08 8.58 -26.71
CA TYR A 88 -18.65 8.77 -26.98
C TYR A 88 -17.90 9.41 -25.80
N ILE A 89 -18.44 10.50 -25.25
CA ILE A 89 -17.87 11.17 -24.06
C ILE A 89 -17.82 10.21 -22.86
N GLN A 90 -18.91 9.49 -22.60
CA GLN A 90 -18.97 8.54 -21.49
C GLN A 90 -17.98 7.37 -21.68
N ARG A 91 -17.84 6.86 -22.91
CA ARG A 91 -16.84 5.83 -23.24
C ARG A 91 -15.43 6.35 -23.00
N GLY A 92 -15.11 7.57 -23.42
CA GLY A 92 -13.81 8.21 -23.16
C GLY A 92 -13.48 8.28 -21.66
N ARG A 93 -14.45 8.74 -20.85
CA ARG A 93 -14.33 8.77 -19.38
C ARG A 93 -14.12 7.37 -18.78
N ARG A 94 -14.90 6.37 -19.23
CA ARG A 94 -14.74 4.98 -18.77
C ARG A 94 -13.36 4.42 -19.08
N VAL A 95 -12.86 4.62 -20.30
CA VAL A 95 -11.52 4.15 -20.69
C VAL A 95 -10.44 4.83 -19.84
N ALA A 96 -10.52 6.14 -19.62
CA ALA A 96 -9.59 6.86 -18.76
C ALA A 96 -9.62 6.33 -17.31
N LEU A 97 -10.82 6.08 -16.78
CA LEU A 97 -10.99 5.51 -15.44
C LEU A 97 -10.41 4.08 -15.34
N CYS A 98 -10.68 3.21 -16.32
CA CYS A 98 -10.10 1.86 -16.37
C CYS A 98 -8.57 1.92 -16.36
N LYS A 99 -7.97 2.74 -17.22
CA LYS A 99 -6.51 2.94 -17.26
C LYS A 99 -5.97 3.46 -15.93
N TRP A 100 -6.67 4.40 -15.30
CA TRP A 100 -6.29 4.93 -13.99
C TRP A 100 -6.34 3.83 -12.91
N VAL A 101 -7.41 3.03 -12.86
CA VAL A 101 -7.54 1.91 -11.91
C VAL A 101 -6.41 0.89 -12.12
N GLU A 102 -6.14 0.50 -13.36
CA GLU A 102 -5.03 -0.40 -13.69
C GLU A 102 -3.68 0.16 -13.23
N TRP A 103 -3.42 1.45 -13.49
CA TRP A 103 -2.22 2.13 -13.04
C TRP A 103 -2.09 2.14 -11.51
N VAL A 104 -3.17 2.45 -10.79
CA VAL A 104 -3.19 2.43 -9.31
C VAL A 104 -2.86 1.04 -8.80
N GLN A 105 -3.44 0.00 -9.39
CA GLN A 105 -3.15 -1.38 -9.01
C GLN A 105 -1.69 -1.76 -9.28
N VAL A 106 -1.13 -1.40 -10.45
CA VAL A 106 0.28 -1.64 -10.77
C VAL A 106 1.18 -0.93 -9.78
N ARG A 107 0.90 0.33 -9.44
CA ARG A 107 1.65 1.10 -8.44
C ARG A 107 1.63 0.40 -7.07
N LYS A 108 0.43 -0.01 -6.60
CA LYS A 108 0.27 -0.72 -5.32
C LYS A 108 1.04 -2.04 -5.30
N ARG A 109 1.01 -2.82 -6.40
CA ARG A 109 1.81 -4.05 -6.55
C ARG A 109 3.31 -3.76 -6.43
N ARG A 110 3.82 -2.75 -7.15
CA ARG A 110 5.24 -2.36 -7.08
C ARG A 110 5.68 -1.97 -5.67
N GLN A 111 4.86 -1.21 -4.95
CA GLN A 111 5.14 -0.85 -3.56
C GLN A 111 5.18 -2.09 -2.65
N ASN A 112 4.23 -3.01 -2.79
CA ASN A 112 4.22 -4.26 -2.03
C ASN A 112 5.45 -5.13 -2.34
N ASP A 113 5.86 -5.23 -3.60
CA ASP A 113 7.05 -6.01 -3.99
C ASP A 113 8.34 -5.39 -3.44
N ALA A 114 8.43 -4.05 -3.45
CA ALA A 114 9.54 -3.34 -2.80
C ALA A 114 9.58 -3.60 -1.29
N MET A 115 8.43 -3.51 -0.61
CA MET A 115 8.32 -3.81 0.82
C MET A 115 8.75 -5.25 1.12
N LYS A 116 8.30 -6.23 0.33
CA LYS A 116 8.72 -7.64 0.47
C LYS A 116 10.23 -7.83 0.29
N LYS A 117 10.88 -7.07 -0.60
CA LYS A 117 12.34 -7.11 -0.76
C LYS A 117 13.05 -6.55 0.47
N ILE A 118 12.60 -5.40 0.97
CA ILE A 118 13.15 -4.78 2.19
C ILE A 118 12.98 -5.73 3.37
N GLN A 119 11.79 -6.29 3.57
CA GLN A 119 11.52 -7.22 4.66
C GLN A 119 12.41 -8.46 4.61
N ARG A 120 12.67 -9.01 3.42
CA ARG A 120 13.58 -10.15 3.26
C ARG A 120 15.01 -9.82 3.71
N VAL A 121 15.53 -8.66 3.29
CA VAL A 121 16.87 -8.20 3.69
C VAL A 121 16.93 -7.95 5.20
N TRP A 122 15.91 -7.30 5.76
CA TRP A 122 15.80 -7.05 7.19
C TRP A 122 15.76 -8.36 7.98
N ASN A 123 14.92 -9.33 7.58
CA ASN A 123 14.83 -10.63 8.23
C ASN A 123 16.18 -11.36 8.21
N ALA A 124 16.89 -11.33 7.07
CA ALA A 124 18.20 -11.97 6.94
C ALA A 124 19.26 -11.32 7.85
N ILE A 125 19.29 -9.99 7.94
CA ILE A 125 20.19 -9.27 8.86
C ILE A 125 19.83 -9.59 10.31
N HIS A 126 18.55 -9.55 10.66
CA HIS A 126 18.07 -9.85 12.01
C HIS A 126 18.48 -11.27 12.43
N CYS A 127 18.25 -12.28 11.58
CA CYS A 127 18.71 -13.65 11.85
C CYS A 127 20.22 -13.73 12.05
N LYS A 128 21.03 -13.03 11.24
CA LYS A 128 22.49 -13.02 11.40
C LYS A 128 22.92 -12.44 12.75
N ILE A 129 22.31 -11.32 13.17
CA ILE A 129 22.59 -10.68 14.46
C ILE A 129 22.21 -11.63 15.60
N VAL A 130 21.01 -12.22 15.56
CA VAL A 130 20.53 -13.15 16.58
C VAL A 130 21.42 -14.38 16.68
N ILE A 131 21.80 -14.99 15.55
CA ILE A 131 22.70 -16.16 15.53
C ILE A 131 24.09 -15.80 16.06
N ALA A 132 24.62 -14.63 15.71
CA ALA A 132 25.92 -14.18 16.21
C ALA A 132 25.89 -13.98 17.74
N ALA A 133 24.84 -13.32 18.26
CA ALA A 133 24.66 -13.12 19.70
C ALA A 133 24.48 -14.46 20.43
N TRP A 134 23.68 -15.38 19.88
CA TRP A 134 23.50 -16.71 20.45
C TRP A 134 24.83 -17.49 20.48
N ARG A 135 25.58 -17.50 19.37
CA ARG A 135 26.91 -18.15 19.30
C ARG A 135 27.88 -17.56 20.33
N TYR A 136 27.88 -16.24 20.49
CA TYR A 136 28.70 -15.58 21.50
C TYR A 136 28.37 -16.08 22.90
N VAL A 137 27.08 -16.08 23.29
CA VAL A 137 26.64 -16.54 24.61
C VAL A 137 26.96 -18.02 24.85
N VAL A 138 26.75 -18.87 23.84
CA VAL A 138 27.08 -20.30 23.92
C VAL A 138 28.59 -20.50 24.10
N GLN A 139 29.41 -19.77 23.35
CA GLN A 139 30.86 -19.86 23.45
C GLN A 139 31.39 -19.33 24.79
N ASP A 140 30.81 -18.25 25.29
CA ASP A 140 31.17 -17.65 26.58
C ASP A 140 30.82 -18.57 27.75
N SER A 141 29.64 -19.21 27.70
CA SER A 141 29.25 -20.24 28.67
C SER A 141 30.20 -21.43 28.65
N LYS A 142 30.60 -21.91 27.45
CA LYS A 142 31.57 -22.99 27.31
C LYS A 142 32.93 -22.62 27.92
N ARG A 143 33.46 -21.44 27.59
CA ARG A 143 34.74 -20.94 28.14
C ARG A 143 34.67 -20.80 29.67
N THR A 144 33.57 -20.27 30.19
CA THR A 144 33.36 -20.12 31.64
C THR A 144 33.41 -21.47 32.34
N LYS A 145 32.81 -22.51 31.74
CA LYS A 145 32.90 -23.88 32.26
C LYS A 145 34.33 -24.44 32.22
N GLU A 146 35.05 -24.25 31.12
CA GLU A 146 36.45 -24.68 31.00
C GLU A 146 37.35 -24.01 32.05
N TYR A 147 37.20 -22.70 32.26
CA TYR A 147 37.93 -22.00 33.32
C TYR A 147 37.57 -22.51 34.71
N PHE A 148 36.28 -22.78 34.97
CA PHE A 148 35.83 -23.34 36.23
C PHE A 148 36.48 -24.71 36.50
N GLU A 149 36.56 -25.59 35.49
CA GLU A 149 37.21 -26.91 35.60
C GLU A 149 38.71 -26.78 35.90
N VAL A 150 39.41 -25.83 35.26
CA VAL A 150 40.82 -25.53 35.57
C VAL A 150 40.95 -25.04 37.01
N PHE A 151 40.14 -24.06 37.43
CA PHE A 151 40.20 -23.49 38.77
C PHE A 151 39.90 -24.50 39.87
N GLN A 152 39.03 -25.48 39.60
CA GLN A 152 38.74 -26.55 40.54
C GLN A 152 39.98 -27.42 40.87
N SER A 153 40.99 -27.42 40.01
CA SER A 153 42.24 -28.15 40.22
C SER A 153 43.34 -27.34 40.91
N LEU A 154 43.14 -26.04 41.10
CA LEU A 154 44.14 -25.13 41.67
C LEU A 154 44.10 -25.10 43.20
N ASP A 155 45.21 -24.70 43.80
CA ASP A 155 45.31 -24.42 45.23
C ASP A 155 44.77 -23.02 45.58
N VAL A 156 44.72 -22.71 46.87
CA VAL A 156 44.12 -21.46 47.35
C VAL A 156 44.95 -20.26 46.88
N GLY A 157 46.27 -20.40 46.90
CA GLY A 157 47.19 -19.35 46.43
C GLY A 157 46.98 -18.99 44.97
N ASP A 158 46.90 -19.97 44.09
CA ASP A 158 46.73 -19.76 42.67
C ASP A 158 45.31 -19.30 42.31
N LEU A 159 44.29 -19.74 43.04
CA LEU A 159 42.92 -19.20 42.92
C LEU A 159 42.86 -17.71 43.24
N LEU A 160 43.55 -17.27 44.29
CA LEU A 160 43.60 -15.85 44.66
C LEU A 160 44.29 -15.01 43.57
N LYS A 161 45.42 -15.48 43.03
CA LYS A 161 46.10 -14.82 41.90
C LYS A 161 45.19 -14.76 40.66
N CYS A 162 44.48 -15.85 40.35
CA CYS A 162 43.53 -15.89 39.23
C CYS A 162 42.41 -14.85 39.39
N ALA A 163 41.99 -14.55 40.62
CA ALA A 163 40.97 -13.54 40.89
C ALA A 163 41.43 -12.10 40.57
N GLU A 164 42.73 -11.87 40.44
CA GLU A 164 43.31 -10.56 40.14
C GLU A 164 43.52 -10.33 38.63
N VAL A 165 43.46 -11.38 37.81
CA VAL A 165 43.74 -11.31 36.37
C VAL A 165 42.70 -10.50 35.61
N CYS A 166 41.41 -10.81 35.79
CA CYS A 166 40.32 -10.07 35.14
C CYS A 166 38.99 -10.22 35.88
N ARG A 167 37.98 -9.41 35.51
CA ARG A 167 36.66 -9.42 36.14
C ARG A 167 35.93 -10.76 35.98
N THR A 168 36.06 -11.42 34.84
CA THR A 168 35.43 -12.72 34.59
C THR A 168 36.05 -13.80 35.47
N TRP A 169 37.38 -13.87 35.54
CA TRP A 169 38.07 -14.83 36.39
C TRP A 169 37.76 -14.58 37.86
N LYS A 170 37.74 -13.32 38.29
CA LYS A 170 37.28 -12.91 39.62
C LYS A 170 35.87 -13.40 39.94
N ALA A 171 34.94 -13.32 38.99
CA ALA A 171 33.58 -13.81 39.18
C ALA A 171 33.54 -15.35 39.30
N ILE A 172 34.31 -16.06 38.46
CA ILE A 172 34.38 -17.53 38.48
C ILE A 172 35.04 -18.02 39.78
N THR A 173 36.17 -17.46 40.20
CA THR A 173 36.87 -17.85 41.43
C THR A 173 36.04 -17.60 42.69
N GLN A 174 35.05 -16.72 42.63
CA GLN A 174 34.10 -16.49 43.73
C GLN A 174 32.95 -17.49 43.79
N THR A 175 32.90 -18.46 42.87
CA THR A 175 31.87 -19.51 42.88
C THR A 175 32.06 -20.42 44.08
N CYS A 176 31.04 -20.53 44.93
CA CYS A 176 31.10 -21.22 46.21
C CYS A 176 31.57 -22.69 46.12
N SER A 177 31.22 -23.40 45.05
CA SER A 177 31.59 -24.81 44.86
C SER A 177 33.10 -25.03 44.71
N LEU A 178 33.86 -24.04 44.23
CA LEU A 178 35.33 -24.10 44.17
C LEU A 178 35.95 -24.13 45.58
N TRP A 179 35.25 -23.57 46.57
CA TRP A 179 35.72 -23.47 47.95
C TRP A 179 35.22 -24.62 48.84
N SER A 180 34.64 -25.67 48.25
CA SER A 180 34.15 -26.83 49.02
C SER A 180 35.26 -27.66 49.66
N ARG A 181 36.46 -27.64 49.07
CA ARG A 181 37.64 -28.35 49.57
C ARG A 181 38.82 -27.38 49.64
N ILE A 182 39.10 -26.86 50.83
CA ILE A 182 40.18 -25.91 51.07
C ILE A 182 41.35 -26.64 51.72
N SER A 183 42.56 -26.41 51.21
CA SER A 183 43.79 -26.87 51.81
C SER A 183 44.81 -25.74 51.81
N PHE A 184 45.17 -25.26 53.01
CA PHE A 184 46.21 -24.24 53.25
C PHE A 184 47.60 -24.85 53.47
N SER A 185 47.71 -26.18 53.40
CA SER A 185 48.95 -26.90 53.72
C SER A 185 50.08 -26.59 52.74
N VAL A 186 49.75 -26.22 51.49
CA VAL A 186 50.72 -25.84 50.44
C VAL A 186 51.21 -24.41 50.68
N GLU A 187 50.33 -23.55 51.17
CA GLU A 187 50.54 -22.12 51.42
C GLU A 187 51.00 -21.82 52.86
N ARG A 188 51.34 -22.85 53.62
CA ARG A 188 51.66 -22.79 55.05
C ARG A 188 52.69 -21.73 55.47
N ASP A 189 53.60 -21.37 54.57
CA ASP A 189 54.72 -20.47 54.86
C ASP A 189 54.34 -18.98 54.74
N TRP A 190 53.27 -18.65 54.01
CA TRP A 190 52.87 -17.27 53.75
C TRP A 190 51.41 -16.96 54.12
N ILE A 191 50.59 -17.98 54.38
CA ILE A 191 49.20 -17.79 54.80
C ILE A 191 49.13 -17.08 56.17
N THR A 192 48.32 -16.02 56.26
CA THR A 192 48.11 -15.22 57.49
C THR A 192 46.70 -15.41 58.02
N ASP A 193 46.50 -15.14 59.31
CA ASP A 193 45.16 -15.20 59.93
C ASP A 193 44.13 -14.35 59.19
N SER A 194 44.49 -13.13 58.80
CA SER A 194 43.60 -12.21 58.09
C SER A 194 43.08 -12.79 56.76
N ILE A 195 43.91 -13.52 56.02
CA ILE A 195 43.52 -14.14 54.73
C ILE A 195 42.58 -15.32 54.99
N VAL A 196 42.92 -16.16 55.97
CA VAL A 196 42.10 -17.31 56.35
C VAL A 196 40.72 -16.85 56.82
N GLU A 197 40.66 -15.83 57.68
CA GLU A 197 39.40 -15.23 58.15
C GLU A 197 38.57 -14.69 56.98
N GLN A 198 39.17 -13.92 56.05
CA GLN A 198 38.45 -13.38 54.90
C GLN A 198 37.85 -14.48 54.01
N ILE A 199 38.61 -15.54 53.75
CA ILE A 199 38.15 -16.66 52.91
C ILE A 199 37.07 -17.45 53.64
N LEU A 200 37.30 -17.82 54.90
CA LEU A 200 36.35 -18.63 55.66
C LEU A 200 35.08 -17.83 55.95
N GLN A 201 35.12 -16.57 56.36
CA GLN A 201 33.91 -15.77 56.55
C GLN A 201 33.02 -15.72 55.28
N LYS A 202 33.65 -15.68 54.10
CA LYS A 202 32.92 -15.55 52.83
C LYS A 202 32.39 -16.88 52.30
N TYR A 203 33.14 -17.97 52.42
CA TYR A 203 32.80 -19.23 51.76
C TYR A 203 32.49 -20.38 52.73
N ARG A 204 32.64 -20.18 54.04
CA ARG A 204 32.41 -21.21 55.07
C ARG A 204 31.13 -22.04 54.92
N PRO A 205 29.95 -21.49 54.56
CA PRO A 205 28.74 -22.29 54.40
C PRO A 205 28.86 -23.43 53.37
N PHE A 206 29.88 -23.37 52.52
CA PHE A 206 30.11 -24.31 51.43
C PHE A 206 31.33 -25.19 51.64
N VAL A 207 32.12 -24.96 52.70
CA VAL A 207 33.33 -25.73 53.01
C VAL A 207 32.95 -27.08 53.59
N VAL A 208 33.29 -28.16 52.88
CA VAL A 208 33.08 -29.55 53.30
C VAL A 208 34.38 -30.15 53.86
N HIS A 209 35.53 -29.74 53.32
CA HIS A 209 36.84 -30.21 53.76
C HIS A 209 37.79 -29.02 53.94
N LEU A 210 38.37 -28.89 55.13
CA LEU A 210 39.35 -27.86 55.47
C LEU A 210 40.62 -28.50 56.00
N ASN A 211 41.76 -28.24 55.36
CA ASN A 211 43.07 -28.71 55.80
C ASN A 211 43.99 -27.51 56.11
N MET A 212 44.40 -27.39 57.38
CA MET A 212 45.34 -26.35 57.86
C MET A 212 46.66 -26.96 58.35
N ARG A 213 46.99 -28.18 57.91
CA ARG A 213 48.19 -28.89 58.40
C ARG A 213 49.46 -28.14 58.05
N GLY A 214 50.28 -27.87 59.07
CA GLY A 214 51.60 -27.24 58.91
C GLY A 214 51.58 -25.71 58.91
N CYS A 215 50.41 -25.08 58.99
CA CYS A 215 50.29 -23.63 59.10
C CYS A 215 50.62 -23.17 60.54
N THR A 216 51.91 -23.01 60.85
CA THR A 216 52.39 -22.63 62.20
C THR A 216 52.18 -21.14 62.53
N SER A 217 51.92 -20.32 61.51
CA SER A 217 51.63 -18.89 61.66
C SER A 217 50.22 -18.62 62.20
N LEU A 218 49.26 -19.52 61.97
CA LEU A 218 47.85 -19.30 62.31
C LEU A 218 47.60 -19.38 63.82
N GLN A 219 46.86 -18.41 64.33
CA GLN A 219 46.52 -18.24 65.75
C GLN A 219 45.02 -18.45 65.99
N TRP A 220 44.61 -18.34 67.25
CA TRP A 220 43.21 -18.53 67.70
C TRP A 220 42.13 -17.85 66.84
N PRO A 221 42.32 -16.62 66.32
CA PRO A 221 41.32 -15.95 65.48
C PRO A 221 40.89 -16.75 64.23
N SER A 222 41.84 -17.36 63.51
CA SER A 222 41.54 -18.23 62.36
C SER A 222 40.67 -19.44 62.72
N PHE A 223 40.93 -20.06 63.87
CA PHE A 223 40.18 -21.22 64.35
C PHE A 223 38.78 -20.84 64.82
N LYS A 224 38.64 -19.65 65.43
CA LYS A 224 37.35 -19.13 65.89
C LYS A 224 36.37 -18.97 64.74
N CYS A 225 36.82 -18.46 63.59
CA CYS A 225 36.01 -18.27 62.39
C CYS A 225 35.42 -19.56 61.78
N ILE A 226 35.89 -20.74 62.21
CA ILE A 226 35.32 -22.04 61.82
C ILE A 226 34.06 -22.36 62.65
N SER A 227 33.96 -21.82 63.86
CA SER A 227 32.95 -22.16 64.86
C SER A 227 31.82 -21.15 65.05
N GLU A 228 31.98 -19.89 64.62
CA GLU A 228 31.01 -18.80 64.85
C GLU A 228 29.73 -18.98 64.02
N TYR A 229 28.59 -19.28 64.64
CA TYR A 229 27.28 -19.34 63.94
C TYR A 229 26.80 -17.97 63.45
#